data_AF-A0AAW1PYT8-F1
#
_entry.id   AF-A0AAW1PYT8-F1
#
_cell.length_a   1.000
_cell.length_b   1.000
_cell.length_c   1.000
_cell.angle_alpha   90.00
_cell.angle_beta   90.00
_cell.angle_gamma   90.00
#
_symmetry.space_group_name_H-M   'P 1'
#
loop_
_entity.id
_entity.type
_entity.pdbx_description
1 polymer ?
#
loop_
_entity_poly.entity_id
_entity_poly.type
_entity_poly.pdbx_seq_one_letter_code
_entity_poly.pdbx_strand_id
1 'polypeptide(L)'
;MLTATLNINCGHLDAAWLQQSVPLCSSVSFAAQRLQHRVRACLPQSPSAQSLYQKSGLFVSGSSSVTAQRAALHICRASKQLTDAEDAQDRRFVHALLLAWFAAPNRSVFPLRCLVETAMEMYRSGLWLQDLQLALSVATLESGGRLLAPIEQELALMWTGLVFMTMRELNAPLHSWAQRRSKGAPELEDSTPRLKGMRGFVQRMMAVHAEGMDSRRLLLQQAMAGSSLQEGQKGAQQSPTVGMMQQNSRLIVLTLEANGRPSKPHGEATAAPSQPADSAPSPSPPGSARPDITPARSAAVRLLVEFVGAVQGSLYSVTAFVDDAVDCYRRGFALNTPRQGNLSAPGWAWADPEGPDAALQASQLANFVSNTLRSQVEAQDSSQALQALKEHLAEAAESSEDSDSMRTQPAAVP
;
A
#
# COMPACT_ATOMS: atom_id res chain seq x y z
N MET A 1 13.51 15.20 40.46
CA MET A 1 14.16 13.93 40.85
C MET A 1 14.17 13.02 39.63
N LEU A 2 15.37 12.56 39.28
CA LEU A 2 15.75 11.63 38.20
C LEU A 2 15.58 12.11 36.75
N THR A 3 16.55 12.93 36.34
CA THR A 3 17.17 12.96 35.02
C THR A 3 17.91 11.64 34.76
N ALA A 4 17.70 11.01 33.60
CA ALA A 4 18.58 9.98 33.07
C ALA A 4 18.90 10.30 31.60
N THR A 5 20.18 10.58 31.37
CA THR A 5 20.86 10.82 30.10
C THR A 5 21.05 9.53 29.31
N LEU A 6 20.70 9.52 28.02
CA LEU A 6 21.22 8.55 27.04
C LEU A 6 22.31 9.24 26.22
N ASN A 7 23.53 8.72 26.40
CA ASN A 7 24.75 9.11 25.72
C ASN A 7 24.97 8.13 24.56
N ILE A 8 24.97 8.61 23.30
CA ILE A 8 25.35 7.80 22.14
C ILE A 8 26.58 8.47 21.51
N ASN A 9 27.69 7.73 21.55
CA ASN A 9 28.98 8.03 20.96
C ASN A 9 28.86 8.40 19.46
N CYS A 10 29.33 9.60 19.09
CA CYS A 10 29.66 9.95 17.71
C CYS A 10 31.18 10.06 17.60
N GLY A 11 31.82 9.01 17.10
CA GLY A 11 33.23 9.00 16.73
C GLY A 11 33.41 9.24 15.23
N HIS A 12 34.20 10.28 14.91
CA HIS A 12 35.04 10.49 13.73
C HIS A 12 34.66 9.82 12.39
N LEU A 13 34.27 10.63 11.39
CA LEU A 13 34.58 10.39 9.97
C LEU A 13 34.88 11.72 9.24
N ASP A 14 35.93 11.66 8.42
CA ASP A 14 36.81 12.74 7.92
C ASP A 14 36.25 13.72 6.88
N ALA A 15 36.74 14.95 6.98
CA ALA A 15 36.48 16.10 6.10
C ALA A 15 37.40 16.19 4.86
N ALA A 16 37.67 15.07 4.17
CA ALA A 16 38.72 14.99 3.15
C ALA A 16 38.27 14.65 1.72
N TRP A 17 37.05 15.02 1.29
CA TRP A 17 36.55 14.68 -0.06
C TRP A 17 36.06 15.86 -0.93
N LEU A 18 36.31 17.12 -0.53
CA LEU A 18 35.78 18.31 -1.20
C LEU A 18 36.79 19.12 -2.03
N GLN A 19 37.83 18.49 -2.59
CA GLN A 19 38.72 19.18 -3.55
C GLN A 19 39.27 18.22 -4.62
N GLN A 20 38.50 17.99 -5.69
CA GLN A 20 39.05 17.65 -7.01
C GLN A 20 37.93 17.64 -8.08
N SER A 21 37.81 18.72 -8.87
CA SER A 21 37.81 18.68 -10.36
C SER A 21 37.45 20.04 -11.01
N VAL A 22 38.11 20.26 -12.15
CA VAL A 22 38.33 21.48 -12.98
C VAL A 22 37.20 21.61 -14.07
N PRO A 23 37.03 22.75 -14.78
CA PRO A 23 35.73 23.23 -15.26
C PRO A 23 35.35 22.78 -16.69
N LEU A 24 34.05 22.65 -16.94
CA LEU A 24 33.47 22.46 -18.29
C LEU A 24 32.60 23.67 -18.67
N CYS A 25 33.21 24.68 -19.32
CA CYS A 25 32.53 25.90 -19.77
C CYS A 25 32.04 25.85 -21.25
N SER A 26 32.04 24.70 -21.92
CA SER A 26 31.59 24.59 -23.33
C SER A 26 30.24 23.91 -23.54
N SER A 27 29.62 23.33 -22.50
CA SER A 27 28.38 22.54 -22.61
C SER A 27 27.08 23.35 -22.59
N VAL A 28 27.13 24.63 -22.22
CA VAL A 28 25.92 25.47 -22.05
C VAL A 28 25.30 25.89 -23.38
N SER A 29 26.10 26.03 -24.44
CA SER A 29 25.61 26.43 -25.78
C SER A 29 24.82 25.30 -26.46
N PHE A 30 25.24 24.04 -26.30
CA PHE A 30 24.59 22.88 -26.92
C PHE A 30 23.27 22.49 -26.21
N ALA A 31 23.19 22.69 -24.89
CA ALA A 31 21.97 22.49 -24.11
C ALA A 31 20.89 23.51 -24.47
N ALA A 32 21.26 24.78 -24.69
CA ALA A 32 20.33 25.83 -25.10
C ALA A 32 19.72 25.59 -26.51
N GLN A 33 20.51 25.10 -27.46
CA GLN A 33 20.02 24.74 -28.81
C GLN A 33 19.10 23.51 -28.81
N ARG A 34 19.39 22.48 -28.00
CA ARG A 34 18.50 21.31 -27.85
C ARG A 34 17.18 21.67 -27.15
N LEU A 35 17.20 22.62 -26.22
CA LEU A 35 15.99 23.11 -25.56
C LEU A 35 15.09 23.88 -26.53
N GLN A 36 15.66 24.73 -27.39
CA GLN A 36 14.89 25.43 -28.43
C GLN A 36 14.27 24.45 -29.46
N HIS A 37 14.97 23.36 -29.80
CA HIS A 37 14.45 22.37 -30.74
C HIS A 37 13.33 21.50 -30.13
N ARG A 38 13.41 21.17 -28.84
CA ARG A 38 12.36 20.42 -28.11
C ARG A 38 11.12 21.27 -27.82
N VAL A 39 11.28 22.56 -27.53
CA VAL A 39 10.15 23.49 -27.36
C VAL A 39 9.37 23.69 -28.67
N ARG A 40 10.05 23.66 -29.83
CA ARG A 40 9.37 23.66 -31.15
C ARG A 40 8.64 22.35 -31.46
N ALA A 41 9.15 21.21 -30.99
CA ALA A 41 8.56 19.89 -31.22
C ALA A 41 7.34 19.60 -30.32
N CYS A 42 7.24 20.24 -29.15
CA CYS A 42 6.13 20.06 -28.21
C CYS A 42 4.96 21.05 -28.41
N LEU A 43 4.99 21.91 -29.43
CA LEU A 43 3.83 22.72 -29.79
C LEU A 43 2.76 21.80 -30.44
N PRO A 44 1.52 21.77 -29.91
CA PRO A 44 0.50 20.87 -30.44
C PRO A 44 0.09 21.31 -31.84
N GLN A 45 0.32 20.46 -32.85
CA GLN A 45 -0.31 20.55 -34.17
C GLN A 45 -1.78 20.09 -34.13
N SER A 46 -2.52 20.47 -33.09
CA SER A 46 -3.94 20.14 -32.98
C SER A 46 -4.77 21.24 -33.66
N PRO A 47 -5.64 20.90 -34.64
CA PRO A 47 -6.51 21.89 -35.28
C PRO A 47 -7.50 22.56 -34.29
N SER A 48 -7.78 21.91 -33.14
CA SER A 48 -8.61 22.50 -32.08
C SER A 48 -7.91 23.60 -31.27
N ALA A 49 -6.58 23.57 -31.15
CA ALA A 49 -5.81 24.61 -30.48
C ALA A 49 -5.66 25.86 -31.38
N GLN A 50 -5.61 25.66 -32.71
CA GLN A 50 -5.56 26.76 -33.68
C GLN A 50 -6.90 27.53 -33.75
N SER A 51 -8.04 26.85 -33.59
CA SER A 51 -9.37 27.48 -33.54
C SER A 51 -9.57 28.41 -32.33
N LEU A 52 -9.00 28.06 -31.17
CA LEU A 52 -9.00 28.93 -29.98
C LEU A 52 -8.07 30.15 -30.13
N TYR A 53 -6.94 29.99 -30.83
CA TYR A 53 -6.07 31.11 -31.18
C TYR A 53 -6.72 32.07 -32.19
N GLN A 54 -7.48 31.56 -33.16
CA GLN A 54 -8.16 32.39 -34.17
C GLN A 54 -9.35 33.18 -33.61
N LYS A 55 -10.10 32.62 -32.66
CA LYS A 55 -11.23 33.33 -32.00
C LYS A 55 -10.79 34.43 -31.03
N SER A 56 -9.52 34.49 -30.67
CA SER A 56 -8.99 35.45 -29.68
C SER A 56 -8.58 36.81 -30.28
N GLY A 57 -8.71 37.02 -31.59
CA GLY A 57 -8.47 38.33 -32.22
C GLY A 57 -7.06 38.92 -32.05
N LEU A 58 -6.07 38.13 -31.65
CA LEU A 58 -4.70 38.57 -31.41
C LEU A 58 -3.85 38.46 -32.68
N PHE A 59 -4.15 39.29 -33.68
CA PHE A 59 -3.17 39.63 -34.71
C PHE A 59 -2.28 40.77 -34.19
N VAL A 60 -1.26 40.42 -33.40
CA VAL A 60 -0.20 41.37 -33.03
C VAL A 60 0.92 41.24 -34.05
N SER A 61 0.82 42.05 -35.10
CA SER A 61 1.91 42.24 -36.05
C SER A 61 2.92 43.20 -35.42
N GLY A 62 4.08 42.68 -35.04
CA GLY A 62 5.23 43.47 -34.59
C GLY A 62 5.27 43.73 -33.08
N SER A 63 6.34 43.25 -32.44
CA SER A 63 6.75 43.58 -31.05
C SER A 63 5.95 42.97 -29.88
N SER A 64 6.02 41.66 -29.67
CA SER A 64 5.84 41.10 -28.31
C SER A 64 6.47 39.70 -28.10
N SER A 65 7.76 39.55 -28.40
CA SER A 65 8.53 38.34 -28.04
C SER A 65 8.48 38.05 -26.53
N VAL A 66 8.39 39.09 -25.70
CA VAL A 66 8.39 38.97 -24.24
C VAL A 66 7.09 38.39 -23.68
N THR A 67 5.93 38.73 -24.25
CA THR A 67 4.63 38.19 -23.77
C THR A 67 4.46 36.73 -24.17
N ALA A 68 4.88 36.35 -25.38
CA ALA A 68 4.89 34.95 -25.82
C ALA A 68 5.84 34.10 -24.96
N GLN A 69 7.02 34.62 -24.63
CA GLN A 69 7.99 33.94 -23.77
C GLN A 69 7.49 33.83 -22.32
N ARG A 70 6.80 34.85 -21.79
CA ARG A 70 6.18 34.82 -20.46
C ARG A 70 5.04 33.80 -20.41
N ALA A 71 4.18 33.76 -21.42
CA ALA A 71 3.13 32.74 -21.54
C ALA A 71 3.71 31.32 -21.60
N ALA A 72 4.75 31.10 -22.40
CA ALA A 72 5.45 29.81 -22.47
C ALA A 72 6.06 29.41 -21.11
N LEU A 73 6.68 30.34 -20.37
CA LEU A 73 7.20 30.08 -19.02
C LEU A 73 6.10 29.75 -18.02
N HIS A 74 4.94 30.41 -18.09
CA HIS A 74 3.79 30.07 -17.25
C HIS A 74 3.23 28.69 -17.56
N ILE A 75 3.15 28.31 -18.84
CA ILE A 75 2.74 26.96 -19.27
C ILE A 75 3.75 25.91 -18.79
N CYS A 76 5.06 26.16 -18.92
CA CYS A 76 6.09 25.25 -18.42
C CYS A 76 6.05 25.11 -16.89
N ARG A 77 5.85 26.20 -16.15
CA ARG A 77 5.72 26.15 -14.68
C ARG A 77 4.47 25.41 -14.24
N ALA A 78 3.33 25.67 -14.87
CA ALA A 78 2.08 24.96 -14.59
C ALA A 78 2.21 23.47 -14.93
N SER A 79 2.85 23.12 -16.05
CA SER A 79 3.14 21.74 -16.42
C SER A 79 4.05 21.06 -15.41
N LYS A 80 5.08 21.75 -14.91
CA LYS A 80 5.98 21.20 -13.89
C LYS A 80 5.27 21.00 -12.54
N GLN A 81 4.44 21.95 -12.12
CA GLN A 81 3.66 21.80 -10.90
C GLN A 81 2.66 20.63 -10.98
N LEU A 82 2.09 20.41 -12.16
CA LEU A 82 1.21 19.27 -12.41
C LEU A 82 1.99 17.95 -12.29
N THR A 83 3.18 17.84 -12.89
CA THR A 83 4.02 16.63 -12.79
C THR A 83 4.49 16.40 -11.37
N ASP A 84 4.91 17.45 -10.65
CA ASP A 84 5.36 17.32 -9.26
C ASP A 84 4.23 16.80 -8.34
N ALA A 85 2.98 17.20 -8.61
CA ALA A 85 1.81 16.72 -7.88
C ALA A 85 1.44 15.27 -8.21
N GLU A 86 1.51 14.88 -9.50
CA GLU A 86 1.31 13.50 -9.94
C GLU A 86 2.37 12.58 -9.34
N ASP A 87 3.65 12.96 -9.40
CA ASP A 87 4.76 12.20 -8.82
C ASP A 87 4.61 12.04 -7.30
N ALA A 88 4.13 13.07 -6.60
CA ALA A 88 3.86 13.00 -5.17
C ALA A 88 2.70 12.03 -4.86
N GLN A 89 1.67 11.99 -5.70
CA GLN A 89 0.57 11.05 -5.57
C GLN A 89 1.02 9.61 -5.83
N ASP A 90 1.80 9.39 -6.89
CA ASP A 90 2.33 8.07 -7.26
C ASP A 90 3.24 7.52 -6.12
N ARG A 91 4.06 8.36 -5.50
CA ARG A 91 4.84 8.00 -4.30
C ARG A 91 3.96 7.61 -3.11
N ARG A 92 2.89 8.34 -2.85
CA ARG A 92 1.93 8.02 -1.76
C ARG A 92 1.30 6.64 -1.98
N PHE A 93 0.95 6.32 -3.21
CA PHE A 93 0.42 4.99 -3.55
C PHE A 93 1.44 3.88 -3.30
N VAL A 94 2.68 4.07 -3.76
CA VAL A 94 3.76 3.10 -3.54
C VAL A 94 3.98 2.86 -2.04
N HIS A 95 3.99 3.92 -1.23
CA HIS A 95 4.14 3.77 0.21
C HIS A 95 2.96 3.05 0.87
N ALA A 96 1.72 3.42 0.52
CA ALA A 96 0.54 2.73 1.03
C ALA A 96 0.53 1.24 0.65
N LEU A 97 0.96 0.93 -0.58
CA LEU A 97 1.09 -0.43 -1.08
C LEU A 97 2.14 -1.21 -0.27
N LEU A 98 3.31 -0.62 -0.02
CA LEU A 98 4.38 -1.24 0.76
C LEU A 98 3.96 -1.50 2.22
N LEU A 99 3.27 -0.54 2.85
CA LEU A 99 2.74 -0.73 4.20
C LEU A 99 1.74 -1.89 4.25
N ALA A 100 0.82 -1.95 3.29
CA ALA A 100 -0.14 -3.03 3.21
C ALA A 100 0.55 -4.38 2.90
N TRP A 101 1.60 -4.37 2.08
CA TRP A 101 2.43 -5.53 1.75
C TRP A 101 3.10 -6.11 2.98
N PHE A 102 3.80 -5.31 3.78
CA PHE A 102 4.47 -5.80 5.00
C PHE A 102 3.50 -6.29 6.08
N ALA A 103 2.27 -5.77 6.09
CA ALA A 103 1.24 -6.23 7.02
C ALA A 103 0.50 -7.50 6.53
N ALA A 104 0.54 -7.84 5.23
CA ALA A 104 -0.15 -8.98 4.63
C ALA A 104 0.38 -10.41 4.91
N PRO A 105 1.64 -10.68 5.34
CA PRO A 105 2.15 -12.05 5.52
C PRO A 105 1.37 -12.87 6.56
N ASN A 106 0.70 -12.23 7.51
CA ASN A 106 0.04 -12.87 8.65
C ASN A 106 -1.29 -13.56 8.32
N ARG A 107 -1.54 -13.92 7.04
CA ARG A 107 -2.82 -14.45 6.54
C ARG A 107 -4.04 -13.58 6.89
N SER A 108 -3.79 -12.35 7.35
CA SER A 108 -4.84 -11.46 7.82
C SER A 108 -5.57 -10.87 6.62
N VAL A 109 -6.89 -10.95 6.67
CA VAL A 109 -7.77 -10.45 5.61
C VAL A 109 -7.70 -8.92 5.55
N PHE A 110 -7.47 -8.27 6.69
CA PHE A 110 -7.51 -6.81 6.78
C PHE A 110 -6.38 -6.12 5.99
N PRO A 111 -5.08 -6.42 6.21
CA PRO A 111 -4.01 -5.85 5.41
C PRO A 111 -4.11 -6.20 3.92
N LEU A 112 -4.55 -7.42 3.61
CA LEU A 112 -4.77 -7.84 2.23
C LEU A 112 -5.87 -7.00 1.55
N ARG A 113 -6.93 -6.67 2.29
CA ARG A 113 -7.97 -5.75 1.82
C ARG A 113 -7.44 -4.34 1.63
N CYS A 114 -6.62 -3.82 2.54
CA CYS A 114 -5.97 -2.51 2.35
C CYS A 114 -5.08 -2.49 1.11
N LEU A 115 -4.35 -3.58 0.85
CA LEU A 115 -3.54 -3.74 -0.37
C LEU A 115 -4.42 -3.70 -1.62
N VAL A 116 -5.52 -4.45 -1.62
CA VAL A 116 -6.49 -4.48 -2.72
C VAL A 116 -7.10 -3.09 -2.96
N GLU A 117 -7.56 -2.41 -1.91
CA GLU A 117 -8.16 -1.07 -2.03
C GLU A 117 -7.14 -0.04 -2.56
N THR A 118 -5.89 -0.12 -2.11
CA THR A 118 -4.79 0.74 -2.61
C THR A 118 -4.51 0.46 -4.09
N ALA A 119 -4.37 -0.81 -4.47
CA ALA A 119 -4.17 -1.20 -5.86
C ALA A 119 -5.36 -0.80 -6.76
N MET A 120 -6.59 -0.94 -6.28
CA MET A 120 -7.76 -0.48 -7.03
C MET A 120 -7.73 1.04 -7.27
N GLU A 121 -7.30 1.82 -6.28
CA GLU A 121 -7.18 3.27 -6.41
C GLU A 121 -6.04 3.68 -7.36
N MET A 122 -4.92 2.96 -7.34
CA MET A 122 -3.83 3.10 -8.32
C MET A 122 -4.33 2.83 -9.74
N TYR A 123 -5.08 1.74 -9.93
CA TYR A 123 -5.68 1.41 -11.22
C TYR A 123 -6.64 2.51 -11.70
N ARG A 124 -7.54 2.98 -10.82
CA ARG A 124 -8.49 4.07 -11.15
C ARG A 124 -7.78 5.38 -11.47
N SER A 125 -6.63 5.62 -10.83
CA SER A 125 -5.72 6.73 -11.10
C SER A 125 -4.92 6.54 -12.41
N GLY A 126 -5.04 5.40 -13.09
CA GLY A 126 -4.34 5.16 -14.36
C GLY A 126 -2.85 4.94 -14.21
N LEU A 127 -2.42 4.48 -13.03
CA LEU A 127 -1.06 4.01 -12.78
C LEU A 127 -0.99 2.55 -13.26
N TRP A 128 -0.08 2.26 -14.20
CA TRP A 128 0.05 0.94 -14.79
C TRP A 128 1.08 0.08 -14.05
N LEU A 129 1.06 -1.24 -14.29
CA LEU A 129 1.99 -2.15 -13.63
C LEU A 129 3.46 -1.82 -13.92
N GLN A 130 3.76 -1.28 -15.11
CA GLN A 130 5.10 -0.84 -15.49
C GLN A 130 5.54 0.40 -14.71
N ASP A 131 4.64 1.37 -14.53
CA ASP A 131 4.91 2.57 -13.73
C ASP A 131 5.18 2.19 -12.27
N LEU A 132 4.38 1.24 -11.76
CA LEU A 132 4.59 0.69 -10.42
C LEU A 132 5.92 -0.05 -10.28
N GLN A 133 6.30 -0.85 -11.28
CA GLN A 133 7.59 -1.55 -11.28
C GLN A 133 8.74 -0.54 -11.22
N LEU A 134 8.68 0.51 -12.03
CA LEU A 134 9.67 1.59 -12.00
C LEU A 134 9.68 2.29 -10.64
N ALA A 135 8.51 2.64 -10.10
CA ALA A 135 8.41 3.36 -8.84
C ALA A 135 8.89 2.53 -7.64
N LEU A 136 8.61 1.22 -7.61
CA LEU A 136 9.17 0.30 -6.61
C LEU A 136 10.68 0.17 -6.76
N SER A 137 11.21 0.08 -7.99
CA SER A 137 12.66 0.05 -8.20
C SER A 137 13.34 1.34 -7.71
N VAL A 138 12.72 2.51 -7.92
CA VAL A 138 13.23 3.78 -7.40
C VAL A 138 13.19 3.80 -5.87
N ALA A 139 12.07 3.41 -5.24
CA ALA A 139 11.96 3.34 -3.78
C ALA A 139 12.99 2.36 -3.16
N THR A 140 13.22 1.20 -3.79
CA THR A 140 14.25 0.25 -3.38
C THR A 140 15.66 0.86 -3.51
N LEU A 141 15.95 1.64 -4.55
CA LEU A 141 17.24 2.34 -4.67
C LEU A 141 17.40 3.44 -3.60
N GLU A 142 16.37 4.24 -3.35
CA GLU A 142 16.38 5.31 -2.34
C GLU A 142 16.60 4.79 -0.91
N SER A 143 16.11 3.59 -0.62
CA SER A 143 16.32 2.89 0.65
C SER A 143 17.66 2.14 0.76
N GLY A 144 18.57 2.31 -0.20
CA GLY A 144 19.86 1.60 -0.21
C GLY A 144 19.74 0.10 -0.50
N GLY A 145 18.70 -0.31 -1.24
CA GLY A 145 18.47 -1.70 -1.65
C GLY A 145 17.90 -2.60 -0.57
N ARG A 146 17.46 -2.06 0.57
CA ARG A 146 17.01 -2.84 1.74
C ARG A 146 15.50 -2.96 1.88
N LEU A 147 14.73 -2.24 1.06
CA LEU A 147 13.27 -2.18 1.22
C LEU A 147 12.60 -3.52 0.90
N LEU A 148 12.79 -4.06 -0.30
CA LEU A 148 12.22 -5.33 -0.71
C LEU A 148 13.30 -6.22 -1.32
N ALA A 149 13.29 -7.51 -0.97
CA ALA A 149 14.05 -8.48 -1.74
C ALA A 149 13.52 -8.56 -3.18
N PRO A 150 14.35 -8.92 -4.19
CA PRO A 150 13.90 -9.02 -5.58
C PRO A 150 12.65 -9.91 -5.75
N ILE A 151 12.60 -11.02 -5.02
CA ILE A 151 11.46 -11.93 -5.03
C ILE A 151 10.19 -11.31 -4.42
N GLU A 152 10.33 -10.50 -3.38
CA GLU A 152 9.20 -9.80 -2.75
C GLU A 152 8.66 -8.71 -3.67
N GLN A 153 9.54 -7.98 -4.36
CA GLN A 153 9.14 -7.01 -5.37
C GLN A 153 8.35 -7.67 -6.50
N GLU A 154 8.81 -8.81 -7.02
CA GLU A 154 8.08 -9.57 -8.03
C GLU A 154 6.71 -10.06 -7.52
N LEU A 155 6.62 -10.52 -6.28
CA LEU A 155 5.37 -10.95 -5.68
C LEU A 155 4.39 -9.77 -5.47
N ALA A 156 4.86 -8.63 -5.00
CA ALA A 156 4.06 -7.42 -4.83
C ALA A 156 3.51 -6.91 -6.17
N LEU A 157 4.34 -6.93 -7.22
CA LEU A 157 3.92 -6.63 -8.59
C LEU A 157 2.90 -7.65 -9.10
N MET A 158 3.11 -8.94 -8.84
CA MET A 158 2.18 -9.98 -9.25
C MET A 158 0.81 -9.84 -8.58
N TRP A 159 0.76 -9.54 -7.27
CA TRP A 159 -0.49 -9.30 -6.54
C TRP A 159 -1.21 -8.07 -7.06
N THR A 160 -0.49 -6.97 -7.26
CA THR A 160 -1.06 -5.74 -7.80
C THR A 160 -1.56 -5.94 -9.24
N GLY A 161 -0.81 -6.68 -10.06
CA GLY A 161 -1.21 -7.07 -11.41
C GLY A 161 -2.49 -7.90 -11.44
N LEU A 162 -2.69 -8.82 -10.50
CA LEU A 162 -3.95 -9.57 -10.37
C LEU A 162 -5.15 -8.65 -10.06
N VAL A 163 -4.97 -7.66 -9.18
CA VAL A 163 -6.00 -6.66 -8.88
C VAL A 163 -6.32 -5.84 -10.13
N PHE A 164 -5.29 -5.34 -10.85
CA PHE A 164 -5.47 -4.55 -12.07
C PHE A 164 -6.17 -5.35 -13.17
N MET A 165 -5.76 -6.60 -13.38
CA MET A 165 -6.41 -7.50 -14.33
C MET A 165 -7.88 -7.75 -13.96
N THR A 166 -8.18 -7.98 -12.68
CA THR A 166 -9.56 -8.16 -12.21
C THR A 166 -10.40 -6.90 -12.46
N MET A 167 -9.86 -5.72 -12.17
CA MET A 167 -10.52 -4.44 -12.42
C MET A 167 -10.78 -4.20 -13.92
N ARG A 168 -9.84 -4.60 -14.78
CA ARG A 168 -9.97 -4.53 -16.24
C ARG A 168 -11.06 -5.46 -16.76
N GLU A 169 -11.10 -6.72 -16.32
CA GLU A 169 -12.16 -7.67 -16.70
C GLU A 169 -13.55 -7.22 -16.19
N LEU A 170 -13.59 -6.48 -15.08
CA LEU A 170 -14.82 -5.87 -14.56
C LEU A 170 -15.25 -4.62 -15.35
N ASN A 171 -14.42 -4.11 -16.25
CA ASN A 171 -14.57 -2.80 -16.88
C ASN A 171 -14.77 -1.69 -15.84
N ALA A 172 -14.01 -1.74 -14.75
CA ALA A 172 -14.09 -0.73 -13.71
C ALA A 172 -13.75 0.66 -14.28
N PRO A 173 -14.53 1.70 -13.94
CA PRO A 173 -14.33 3.03 -14.49
C PRO A 173 -12.98 3.61 -14.02
N LEU A 174 -12.23 4.17 -14.96
CA LEU A 174 -11.05 4.98 -14.69
C LEU A 174 -11.44 6.42 -14.39
N HIS A 175 -10.62 7.15 -13.62
CA HIS A 175 -10.79 8.58 -13.48
C HIS A 175 -10.61 9.31 -14.83
N SER A 176 -11.25 10.46 -15.00
CA SER A 176 -11.24 11.21 -16.27
C SER A 176 -9.84 11.69 -16.68
N TRP A 177 -8.94 11.88 -15.72
CA TRP A 177 -7.54 12.22 -15.98
C TRP A 177 -6.71 10.97 -16.32
N ALA A 178 -6.95 9.85 -15.63
CA ALA A 178 -6.37 8.54 -15.92
C ALA A 178 -6.67 8.08 -17.36
N GLN A 179 -7.88 8.35 -17.84
CA GLN A 179 -8.28 8.06 -19.22
C GLN A 179 -7.47 8.83 -20.28
N ARG A 180 -6.81 9.94 -19.91
CA ARG A 180 -5.89 10.65 -20.81
C ARG A 180 -4.53 9.98 -20.85
N ARG A 181 -4.04 9.49 -19.70
CA ARG A 181 -2.82 8.67 -19.59
C ARG A 181 -2.96 7.36 -20.38
N SER A 182 -4.14 6.73 -20.33
CA SER A 182 -4.38 5.45 -20.99
C SER A 182 -4.35 5.51 -22.52
N LYS A 183 -4.65 6.67 -23.14
CA LYS A 183 -4.65 6.81 -24.61
C LYS A 183 -3.30 6.59 -25.28
N GLY A 184 -2.20 6.65 -24.52
CA GLY A 184 -0.85 6.34 -24.99
C GLY A 184 -0.22 5.14 -24.29
N ALA A 185 -0.93 4.48 -23.38
CA ALA A 185 -0.38 3.33 -22.67
C ALA A 185 -0.22 2.17 -23.67
N PRO A 186 0.98 1.59 -23.79
CA PRO A 186 1.19 0.46 -24.67
C PRO A 186 0.28 -0.68 -24.20
N GLU A 187 -0.41 -1.31 -25.14
CA GLU A 187 -1.19 -2.55 -24.93
C GLU A 187 -0.22 -3.73 -24.72
N LEU A 188 0.70 -3.58 -23.76
CA LEU A 188 1.82 -4.50 -23.54
C LEU A 188 1.38 -5.77 -22.81
N GLU A 189 0.22 -5.73 -22.16
CA GLU A 189 -0.24 -6.78 -21.23
C GLU A 189 -0.69 -8.08 -21.91
N ASP A 190 -0.99 -8.09 -23.21
CA ASP A 190 -1.48 -9.30 -23.89
C ASP A 190 -0.36 -10.15 -24.49
N SER A 191 0.89 -9.68 -24.43
CA SER A 191 2.01 -10.26 -25.17
C SER A 191 2.65 -11.48 -24.50
N THR A 192 2.54 -11.64 -23.17
CA THR A 192 3.21 -12.75 -22.47
C THR A 192 2.26 -13.91 -22.18
N PRO A 193 2.67 -15.18 -22.44
CA PRO A 193 1.84 -16.35 -22.19
C PRO A 193 1.45 -16.49 -20.70
N ARG A 194 2.28 -15.98 -19.80
CA ARG A 194 2.00 -15.91 -18.36
C ARG A 194 0.79 -15.03 -18.06
N LEU A 195 0.71 -13.82 -18.64
CA LEU A 195 -0.41 -12.91 -18.43
C LEU A 195 -1.70 -13.48 -19.01
N LYS A 196 -1.64 -14.17 -20.15
CA LYS A 196 -2.79 -14.90 -20.70
C LYS A 196 -3.30 -15.98 -19.74
N GLY A 197 -2.40 -16.74 -19.11
CA GLY A 197 -2.76 -17.71 -18.08
C GLY A 197 -3.40 -17.07 -16.85
N MET A 198 -2.85 -15.95 -16.37
CA MET A 198 -3.40 -15.20 -15.24
C MET A 198 -4.79 -14.61 -15.57
N ARG A 199 -5.00 -14.08 -16.79
CA ARG A 199 -6.32 -13.63 -17.25
C ARG A 199 -7.34 -14.77 -17.22
N GLY A 200 -6.99 -15.94 -17.77
CA GLY A 200 -7.87 -17.12 -17.72
C GLY A 200 -8.19 -17.57 -16.29
N PHE A 201 -7.23 -17.45 -15.37
CA PHE A 201 -7.44 -17.71 -13.95
C PHE A 201 -8.39 -16.69 -13.31
N VAL A 202 -8.23 -15.38 -13.59
CA VAL A 202 -9.12 -14.32 -13.11
C VAL A 202 -10.55 -14.54 -13.61
N GLN A 203 -10.74 -14.83 -14.89
CA GLN A 203 -12.05 -15.11 -15.48
C GLN A 203 -12.74 -16.30 -14.80
N ARG A 204 -11.99 -17.38 -14.53
CA ARG A 204 -12.51 -18.54 -13.78
C ARG A 204 -12.93 -18.15 -12.37
N MET A 205 -12.10 -17.38 -11.66
CA MET A 205 -12.43 -16.93 -10.30
C MET A 205 -13.64 -15.99 -10.27
N MET A 206 -13.81 -15.14 -11.28
CA MET A 206 -15.00 -14.31 -11.44
C MET A 206 -16.28 -15.13 -11.66
N ALA A 207 -16.21 -16.21 -12.44
CA ALA A 207 -17.32 -17.14 -12.60
C ALA A 207 -17.67 -17.84 -11.28
N VAL A 208 -16.67 -18.36 -10.56
CA VAL A 208 -16.84 -18.99 -9.24
C VAL A 208 -17.43 -17.99 -8.23
N HIS A 209 -17.00 -16.73 -8.23
CA HIS A 209 -17.60 -15.69 -7.39
C HIS A 209 -19.05 -15.39 -7.79
N ALA A 210 -19.38 -15.39 -9.09
CA ALA A 210 -20.75 -15.21 -9.57
C ALA A 210 -21.69 -16.36 -9.16
N GLU A 211 -21.15 -17.56 -8.92
CA GLU A 211 -21.85 -18.70 -8.31
C GLU A 211 -22.08 -18.54 -6.80
N GLY A 212 -21.61 -17.45 -6.19
CA GLY A 212 -21.82 -17.14 -4.76
C GLY A 212 -20.64 -17.53 -3.87
N MET A 213 -19.44 -17.67 -4.43
CA MET A 213 -18.23 -17.88 -3.65
C MET A 213 -17.67 -16.55 -3.12
N ASP A 214 -17.98 -16.23 -1.87
CA ASP A 214 -17.48 -15.04 -1.17
C ASP A 214 -16.14 -15.31 -0.44
N SER A 215 -15.53 -14.24 0.09
CA SER A 215 -14.26 -14.31 0.83
C SER A 215 -14.37 -15.22 2.05
N ARG A 216 -15.52 -15.24 2.72
CA ARG A 216 -15.77 -16.09 3.90
C ARG A 216 -15.79 -17.57 3.54
N ARG A 217 -16.50 -17.96 2.48
CA ARG A 217 -16.57 -19.33 1.95
C ARG A 217 -15.21 -19.77 1.43
N LEU A 218 -14.48 -18.88 0.76
CA LEU A 218 -13.10 -19.15 0.32
C LEU A 218 -12.17 -19.43 1.49
N LEU A 219 -12.21 -18.60 2.54
CA LEU A 219 -11.42 -18.83 3.75
C LEU A 219 -11.80 -20.15 4.43
N LEU A 220 -13.10 -20.47 4.50
CA LEU A 220 -13.57 -21.73 5.07
C LEU A 220 -13.07 -22.94 4.26
N GLN A 221 -13.18 -22.92 2.93
CA GLN A 221 -12.66 -23.99 2.07
C GLN A 221 -11.15 -24.17 2.22
N GLN A 222 -10.40 -23.08 2.33
CA GLN A 222 -8.95 -23.14 2.52
C GLN A 222 -8.56 -23.62 3.91
N ALA A 223 -9.33 -23.29 4.94
CA ALA A 223 -9.15 -23.83 6.28
C ALA A 223 -9.39 -25.35 6.29
N MET A 224 -10.47 -25.82 5.66
CA MET A 224 -10.76 -27.26 5.54
C MET A 224 -9.72 -28.02 4.72
N ALA A 225 -9.23 -27.43 3.62
CA ALA A 225 -8.15 -28.01 2.82
C ALA A 225 -6.81 -28.04 3.56
N GLY A 226 -6.57 -27.07 4.45
CA GLY A 226 -5.38 -27.04 5.31
C GLY A 226 -5.45 -28.07 6.45
N SER A 227 -6.62 -28.29 7.05
CA SER A 227 -6.79 -29.24 8.15
C SER A 227 -6.69 -30.70 7.71
N SER A 228 -7.21 -31.05 6.52
CA SER A 228 -7.19 -32.43 6.02
C SER A 228 -5.78 -32.98 5.76
N LEU A 229 -4.79 -32.12 5.58
CA LEU A 229 -3.39 -32.53 5.37
C LEU A 229 -2.64 -32.82 6.67
N GLN A 230 -3.17 -32.39 7.82
CA GLN A 230 -2.45 -32.45 9.10
C GLN A 230 -2.68 -33.75 9.87
N GLU A 231 -3.79 -34.45 9.63
CA GLU A 231 -4.24 -35.57 10.48
C GLU A 231 -3.60 -36.93 10.14
N GLY A 232 -3.03 -37.10 8.94
CA GLY A 232 -2.47 -38.39 8.49
C GLY A 232 -0.95 -38.45 8.35
N GLN A 233 -0.27 -37.31 8.22
CA GLN A 233 1.18 -37.26 7.94
C GLN A 233 1.80 -36.08 8.68
N LYS A 234 2.42 -36.35 9.84
CA LYS A 234 3.29 -35.42 10.56
C LYS A 234 4.50 -35.07 9.70
N GLY A 235 4.34 -34.17 8.72
CA GLY A 235 5.45 -33.68 7.88
C GLY A 235 5.11 -33.27 6.45
N ALA A 236 3.89 -33.49 5.96
CA ALA A 236 3.53 -33.04 4.62
C ALA A 236 3.30 -31.52 4.61
N GLN A 237 4.38 -30.74 4.42
CA GLN A 237 4.28 -29.30 4.19
C GLN A 237 3.43 -29.05 2.94
N GLN A 238 2.42 -28.19 3.06
CA GLN A 238 1.59 -27.77 1.93
C GLN A 238 2.51 -27.24 0.81
N SER A 239 2.32 -27.74 -0.42
CA SER A 239 3.12 -27.27 -1.56
C SER A 239 3.05 -25.75 -1.67
N PRO A 240 4.19 -25.04 -1.78
CA PRO A 240 4.23 -23.58 -1.91
C PRO A 240 3.33 -23.04 -3.03
N THR A 241 3.19 -23.81 -4.11
CA THR A 241 2.31 -23.49 -5.25
C THR A 241 0.85 -23.40 -4.83
N VAL A 242 0.38 -24.31 -3.96
CA VAL A 242 -1.01 -24.30 -3.48
C VAL A 242 -1.26 -23.07 -2.60
N GLY A 243 -0.30 -22.73 -1.72
CA GLY A 243 -0.40 -21.51 -0.90
C GLY A 243 -0.49 -20.24 -1.75
N MET A 244 0.31 -20.16 -2.82
CA MET A 244 0.27 -19.03 -3.75
C MET A 244 -1.06 -18.95 -4.51
N MET A 245 -1.58 -20.09 -5.01
CA MET A 245 -2.89 -20.12 -5.69
C MET A 245 -4.02 -19.70 -4.74
N GLN A 246 -3.99 -20.17 -3.49
CA GLN A 246 -4.97 -19.79 -2.47
C GLN A 246 -4.95 -18.28 -2.19
N GLN A 247 -3.77 -17.68 -2.10
CA GLN A 247 -3.61 -16.25 -1.90
C GLN A 247 -4.07 -15.44 -3.12
N ASN A 248 -3.75 -15.90 -4.34
CA ASN A 248 -4.18 -15.25 -5.58
C ASN A 248 -5.71 -15.29 -5.73
N SER A 249 -6.36 -16.41 -5.39
CA SER A 249 -7.83 -16.50 -5.33
C SER A 249 -8.43 -15.51 -4.34
N ARG A 250 -7.81 -15.32 -3.16
CA ARG A 250 -8.27 -14.35 -2.15
C ARG A 250 -8.22 -12.93 -2.69
N LEU A 251 -7.12 -12.53 -3.33
CA LEU A 251 -6.97 -11.19 -3.89
C LEU A 251 -8.09 -10.88 -4.90
N ILE A 252 -8.40 -11.82 -5.79
CA ILE A 252 -9.44 -11.65 -6.81
C ILE A 252 -10.81 -11.50 -6.14
N VAL A 253 -11.15 -12.38 -5.20
CA VAL A 253 -12.44 -12.32 -4.48
C VAL A 253 -12.57 -11.02 -3.69
N LEU A 254 -11.54 -10.60 -2.96
CA LEU A 254 -11.54 -9.33 -2.24
C LEU A 254 -11.68 -8.13 -3.19
N THR A 255 -11.09 -8.19 -4.38
CA THR A 255 -11.24 -7.14 -5.40
C THR A 255 -12.68 -7.07 -5.90
N LEU A 256 -13.33 -8.22 -6.12
CA LEU A 256 -14.72 -8.31 -6.54
C LEU A 256 -15.68 -7.74 -5.48
N GLU A 257 -15.46 -8.08 -4.21
CA GLU A 257 -16.21 -7.56 -3.06
C GLU A 257 -16.02 -6.05 -2.88
N ALA A 258 -14.78 -5.57 -2.92
CA ALA A 258 -14.44 -4.16 -2.75
C ALA A 258 -14.97 -3.29 -3.89
N ASN A 259 -15.08 -3.82 -5.11
CA ASN A 259 -15.66 -3.09 -6.24
C ASN A 259 -17.20 -3.04 -6.21
N GLY A 260 -17.84 -3.63 -5.19
CA GLY A 260 -19.25 -3.40 -4.90
C GLY A 260 -20.21 -4.04 -5.90
N ARG A 261 -19.82 -5.12 -6.59
CA ARG A 261 -20.85 -5.98 -7.19
C ARG A 261 -21.53 -6.70 -6.03
N PRO A 262 -22.79 -6.38 -5.68
CA PRO A 262 -23.47 -7.12 -4.64
C PRO A 262 -23.48 -8.58 -5.08
N SER A 263 -22.76 -9.42 -4.36
CA SER A 263 -23.01 -10.86 -4.39
C SER A 263 -24.51 -10.99 -4.19
N LYS A 264 -25.25 -11.48 -5.20
CA LYS A 264 -26.70 -11.62 -5.12
C LYS A 264 -27.02 -12.17 -3.73
N PRO A 265 -27.77 -11.43 -2.89
CA PRO A 265 -28.02 -11.87 -1.53
C PRO A 265 -28.56 -13.29 -1.63
N HIS A 266 -27.81 -14.24 -1.10
CA HIS A 266 -28.25 -15.63 -0.96
C HIS A 266 -29.34 -15.61 0.11
N GLY A 267 -30.53 -15.22 -0.32
CA GLY A 267 -31.69 -14.90 0.47
C GLY A 267 -32.93 -14.86 -0.41
N GLU A 268 -33.00 -15.75 -1.40
CA GLU A 268 -34.29 -16.28 -1.83
C GLU A 268 -34.29 -17.73 -1.35
N ALA A 269 -34.71 -17.85 -0.08
CA ALA A 269 -35.21 -19.07 0.46
C ALA A 269 -36.17 -19.68 -0.56
N THR A 270 -35.96 -20.96 -0.86
CA THR A 270 -36.98 -21.86 -1.39
C THR A 270 -38.35 -21.39 -0.90
N ALA A 271 -39.14 -20.84 -1.81
CA ALA A 271 -40.45 -20.31 -1.54
C ALA A 271 -41.30 -21.40 -0.86
N ALA A 272 -41.52 -21.24 0.45
CA ALA A 272 -42.64 -21.89 1.10
C ALA A 272 -43.93 -21.25 0.52
N PRO A 273 -44.94 -22.04 0.15
CA PRO A 273 -46.14 -21.52 -0.49
C PRO A 273 -46.92 -20.60 0.44
N SER A 274 -46.94 -19.32 0.08
CA SER A 274 -47.97 -18.29 0.31
C SER A 274 -49.06 -18.60 1.35
N GLN A 275 -48.95 -17.93 2.52
CA GLN A 275 -50.13 -17.55 3.31
C GLN A 275 -50.57 -16.12 2.96
N PRO A 276 -51.85 -15.87 2.70
CA PRO A 276 -52.38 -14.52 2.55
C PRO A 276 -52.76 -13.97 3.92
N ALA A 277 -52.22 -12.82 4.31
CA ALA A 277 -52.78 -12.03 5.40
C ALA A 277 -52.59 -10.54 5.15
N ASP A 278 -53.73 -9.87 5.02
CA ASP A 278 -53.95 -8.44 5.14
C ASP A 278 -53.20 -7.83 6.33
N SER A 279 -52.45 -6.76 6.10
CA SER A 279 -52.04 -5.84 7.17
C SER A 279 -51.81 -4.43 6.60
N ALA A 280 -52.54 -3.50 7.19
CA ALA A 280 -52.65 -2.09 6.82
C ALA A 280 -51.35 -1.28 7.06
N PRO A 281 -51.17 -0.15 6.36
CA PRO A 281 -49.97 0.68 6.45
C PRO A 281 -49.90 1.50 7.76
N SER A 282 -48.78 1.38 8.47
CA SER A 282 -48.43 2.22 9.62
C SER A 282 -47.47 3.35 9.20
N PRO A 283 -47.75 4.62 9.55
CA PRO A 283 -46.93 5.77 9.14
C PRO A 283 -45.65 5.90 9.97
N SER A 284 -44.50 5.92 9.29
CA SER A 284 -43.18 6.11 9.89
C SER A 284 -42.88 7.60 10.15
N PRO A 285 -42.21 7.97 11.26
CA PRO A 285 -41.89 9.35 11.59
C PRO A 285 -40.70 9.91 10.77
N PRO A 286 -40.63 11.23 10.56
CA PRO A 286 -39.60 11.88 9.73
C PRO A 286 -38.25 12.03 10.48
N GLY A 287 -37.24 11.35 9.94
CA GLY A 287 -35.85 11.81 9.75
C GLY A 287 -35.12 12.49 10.91
N SER A 288 -34.42 11.72 11.74
CA SER A 288 -33.19 12.20 12.40
C SER A 288 -32.03 12.04 11.41
N ALA A 289 -31.51 13.16 10.90
CA ALA A 289 -30.30 13.18 10.10
C ALA A 289 -29.12 12.79 11.02
N ARG A 290 -28.72 11.52 10.97
CA ARG A 290 -27.55 11.00 11.69
C ARG A 290 -26.32 11.76 11.19
N PRO A 291 -25.52 12.40 12.07
CA PRO A 291 -24.30 13.08 11.65
C PRO A 291 -23.36 12.07 10.98
N ASP A 292 -22.76 12.45 9.87
CA ASP A 292 -21.81 11.64 9.10
C ASP A 292 -20.54 11.39 9.94
N ILE A 293 -20.51 10.28 10.69
CA ILE A 293 -19.37 9.82 11.52
C ILE A 293 -18.24 9.20 10.66
N THR A 294 -18.47 9.04 9.35
CA THR A 294 -17.58 8.38 8.40
C THR A 294 -16.16 8.95 8.28
N PRO A 295 -15.90 10.29 8.24
CA PRO A 295 -14.54 10.79 8.05
C PRO A 295 -13.66 10.58 9.29
N ALA A 296 -14.20 10.77 10.50
CA ALA A 296 -13.46 10.57 11.75
C ALA A 296 -13.06 9.10 11.94
N ARG A 297 -13.97 8.16 11.62
CA ARG A 297 -13.68 6.73 11.68
C ARG A 297 -12.57 6.33 10.71
N SER A 298 -12.60 6.84 9.48
CA SER A 298 -11.56 6.55 8.49
C SER A 298 -10.18 7.06 8.90
N ALA A 299 -10.13 8.19 9.60
CA ALA A 299 -8.88 8.78 10.09
C ALA A 299 -8.34 8.02 11.30
N ALA A 300 -9.20 7.60 12.22
CA ALA A 300 -8.82 6.77 13.37
C ALA A 300 -8.24 5.41 12.94
N VAL A 301 -8.83 4.77 11.92
CA VAL A 301 -8.30 3.51 11.39
C VAL A 301 -6.93 3.71 10.74
N ARG A 302 -6.73 4.80 9.99
CA ARG A 302 -5.41 5.13 9.41
C ARG A 302 -4.35 5.33 10.50
N LEU A 303 -4.64 6.15 11.49
CA LEU A 303 -3.78 6.36 12.65
C LEU A 303 -3.43 5.05 13.36
N LEU A 304 -4.39 4.13 13.51
CA LEU A 304 -4.13 2.84 14.13
C LEU A 304 -3.19 1.97 13.27
N VAL A 305 -3.40 1.93 11.95
CA VAL A 305 -2.55 1.17 11.03
C VAL A 305 -1.13 1.73 10.99
N GLU A 306 -1.00 3.05 10.93
CA GLU A 306 0.30 3.73 10.96
C GLU A 306 0.98 3.56 12.31
N PHE A 307 0.24 3.62 13.42
CA PHE A 307 0.76 3.32 14.74
C PHE A 307 1.29 1.89 14.85
N VAL A 308 0.53 0.91 14.35
CA VAL A 308 0.98 -0.50 14.33
C VAL A 308 2.25 -0.63 13.49
N GLY A 309 2.32 0.01 12.32
CA GLY A 309 3.56 0.01 11.53
C GLY A 309 4.73 0.70 12.24
N ALA A 310 4.47 1.80 12.96
CA ALA A 310 5.48 2.54 13.71
C ALA A 310 6.06 1.69 14.84
N VAL A 311 5.20 0.96 15.56
CA VAL A 311 5.56 -0.01 16.58
C VAL A 311 6.44 -1.13 16.02
N GLN A 312 6.20 -1.57 14.78
CA GLN A 312 6.99 -2.58 14.09
C GLN A 312 8.36 -2.08 13.61
N GLY A 313 8.74 -0.83 13.94
CA GLY A 313 10.02 -0.24 13.56
C GLY A 313 10.05 0.36 12.15
N SER A 314 8.91 0.46 11.47
CA SER A 314 8.84 1.16 10.19
C SER A 314 8.98 2.66 10.42
N LEU A 315 10.16 3.22 10.12
CA LEU A 315 10.42 4.67 10.19
C LEU A 315 9.42 5.47 9.35
N TYR A 316 8.95 4.91 8.24
CA TYR A 316 7.92 5.52 7.40
C TYR A 316 6.58 5.61 8.12
N SER A 317 6.16 4.54 8.78
CA SER A 317 4.91 4.52 9.56
C SER A 317 4.96 5.49 10.73
N VAL A 318 6.14 5.70 11.34
CA VAL A 318 6.34 6.75 12.35
C VAL A 318 6.08 8.14 11.75
N THR A 319 6.65 8.45 10.58
CA THR A 319 6.43 9.75 9.93
C THR A 319 4.98 9.95 9.50
N ALA A 320 4.36 8.93 8.89
CA ALA A 320 2.97 8.98 8.46
C ALA A 320 2.01 9.15 9.66
N PHE A 321 2.24 8.39 10.74
CA PHE A 321 1.48 8.52 11.98
C PHE A 321 1.52 9.94 12.55
N VAL A 322 2.70 10.57 12.57
CA VAL A 322 2.85 11.95 13.07
C VAL A 322 2.09 12.94 12.17
N ASP A 323 2.22 12.81 10.85
CA ASP A 323 1.56 13.70 9.89
C ASP A 323 0.03 13.58 9.98
N ASP A 324 -0.51 12.35 9.95
CA ASP A 324 -1.95 12.10 10.04
C ASP A 324 -2.49 12.47 11.44
N ALA A 325 -1.69 12.33 12.51
CA ALA A 325 -2.09 12.74 13.86
C ALA A 325 -2.19 14.26 13.96
N VAL A 326 -1.23 14.99 13.37
CA VAL A 326 -1.26 16.45 13.27
C VAL A 326 -2.46 16.91 12.44
N ASP A 327 -2.77 16.24 11.33
CA ASP A 327 -3.92 16.57 10.49
C ASP A 327 -5.25 16.28 11.20
N CYS A 328 -5.35 15.17 11.94
CA CYS A 328 -6.50 14.87 12.80
C CYS A 328 -6.68 15.95 13.88
N TYR A 329 -5.58 16.37 14.51
CA TYR A 329 -5.59 17.45 15.49
C TYR A 329 -6.09 18.78 14.89
N ARG A 330 -5.55 19.17 13.72
CA ARG A 330 -5.96 20.40 13.00
C ARG A 330 -7.43 20.38 12.59
N ARG A 331 -7.97 19.20 12.24
CA ARG A 331 -9.39 19.01 11.90
C ARG A 331 -10.32 19.00 13.11
N GLY A 332 -9.78 19.13 14.32
CA GLY A 332 -10.56 19.08 15.55
C GLY A 332 -11.07 17.69 15.90
N PHE A 333 -10.45 16.63 15.36
CA PHE A 333 -10.73 15.25 15.80
C PHE A 333 -10.13 14.96 17.18
N ALA A 334 -9.24 15.83 17.66
CA ALA A 334 -8.68 15.75 19.00
C ALA A 334 -9.66 16.29 20.05
N LEU A 335 -10.02 15.42 21.01
CA LEU A 335 -10.56 15.75 22.33
C LEU A 335 -11.53 16.94 22.35
N ASN A 336 -12.80 16.67 22.03
CA ASN A 336 -13.88 17.34 22.76
C ASN A 336 -13.76 16.92 24.24
N THR A 337 -12.84 17.56 24.96
CA THR A 337 -12.98 17.66 26.41
C THR A 337 -14.21 18.51 26.65
N PRO A 338 -15.20 18.02 27.42
CA PRO A 338 -16.39 18.80 27.70
C PRO A 338 -15.96 20.11 28.37
N ARG A 339 -16.15 21.21 27.64
CA ARG A 339 -16.07 22.55 28.18
C ARG A 339 -17.19 22.65 29.22
N GLN A 340 -16.81 22.53 30.48
CA GLN A 340 -17.59 22.71 31.72
C GLN A 340 -19.08 23.02 31.50
N GLY A 341 -19.95 22.03 31.71
CA GLY A 341 -21.38 22.32 31.84
C GLY A 341 -22.33 21.13 31.82
N ASN A 342 -22.10 20.12 30.97
CA ASN A 342 -22.98 18.95 30.88
C ASN A 342 -22.18 17.66 30.80
N LEU A 343 -22.52 16.69 31.64
CA LEU A 343 -21.97 15.33 31.72
C LEU A 343 -22.34 14.51 30.47
N SER A 344 -21.82 14.91 29.32
CA SER A 344 -21.84 14.10 28.09
C SER A 344 -20.43 13.56 27.84
N ALA A 345 -20.38 12.28 27.49
CA ALA A 345 -19.27 11.35 27.56
C ALA A 345 -17.92 11.81 26.98
N PRO A 346 -16.79 11.23 27.43
CA PRO A 346 -15.47 11.53 26.89
C PRO A 346 -15.37 11.18 25.39
N GLY A 347 -14.97 12.16 24.57
CA GLY A 347 -14.93 12.10 23.11
C GLY A 347 -13.91 11.12 22.48
N TRP A 348 -13.42 10.15 23.22
CA TRP A 348 -12.65 9.01 22.70
C TRP A 348 -13.46 7.71 22.64
N ALA A 349 -14.73 7.70 23.06
CA ALA A 349 -15.61 6.54 22.90
C ALA A 349 -16.09 6.44 21.44
N TRP A 350 -15.36 5.67 20.63
CA TRP A 350 -15.65 5.33 19.23
C TRP A 350 -16.83 4.35 19.06
N ALA A 351 -17.51 4.03 20.15
CA ALA A 351 -18.66 3.16 20.18
C ALA A 351 -19.82 3.89 20.85
N ASP A 352 -21.01 3.74 20.28
CA ASP A 352 -22.26 4.28 20.81
C ASP A 352 -22.36 3.87 22.29
N PRO A 353 -22.28 4.80 23.27
CA PRO A 353 -22.20 4.43 24.69
C PRO A 353 -23.47 3.69 25.16
N GLU A 354 -24.55 3.77 24.39
CA GLU A 354 -25.82 3.09 24.65
C GLU A 354 -25.93 1.72 23.97
N GLY A 355 -24.98 1.36 23.10
CA GLY A 355 -24.93 0.05 22.46
C GLY A 355 -24.34 -0.99 23.42
N PRO A 356 -25.03 -2.12 23.72
CA PRO A 356 -24.53 -3.13 24.64
C PRO A 356 -23.18 -3.77 24.21
N ASP A 357 -22.80 -3.63 22.94
CA ASP A 357 -21.59 -4.23 22.34
C ASP A 357 -20.37 -3.28 22.28
N ALA A 358 -20.54 -2.02 22.66
CA ALA A 358 -19.54 -0.96 22.51
C ALA A 358 -18.27 -1.20 23.36
N ALA A 359 -18.45 -1.51 24.64
CA ALA A 359 -17.36 -1.83 25.55
C ALA A 359 -16.65 -3.14 25.18
N LEU A 360 -17.38 -4.07 24.54
CA LEU A 360 -16.84 -5.34 24.09
C LEU A 360 -15.87 -5.14 22.92
N GLN A 361 -16.22 -4.28 21.95
CA GLN A 361 -15.34 -4.00 20.81
C GLN A 361 -14.07 -3.23 21.22
N ALA A 362 -14.18 -2.31 22.17
CA ALA A 362 -13.04 -1.58 22.73
C ALA A 362 -12.07 -2.47 23.50
N SER A 363 -12.59 -3.35 24.35
CA SER A 363 -11.75 -4.33 25.05
C SER A 363 -11.13 -5.34 24.08
N GLN A 364 -11.84 -5.78 23.03
CA GLN A 364 -11.28 -6.65 22.00
C GLN A 364 -10.12 -6.02 21.23
N LEU A 365 -10.24 -4.73 20.84
CA LEU A 365 -9.16 -4.03 20.15
C LEU A 365 -7.96 -3.80 21.06
N ALA A 366 -8.18 -3.39 22.31
CA ALA A 366 -7.12 -3.22 23.29
C ALA A 366 -6.38 -4.55 23.55
N ASN A 367 -7.11 -5.65 23.68
CA ASN A 367 -6.54 -6.99 23.83
C ASN A 367 -5.76 -7.40 22.58
N PHE A 368 -6.26 -7.12 21.38
CA PHE A 368 -5.55 -7.40 20.13
C PHE A 368 -4.22 -6.64 20.05
N VAL A 369 -4.22 -5.34 20.33
CA VAL A 369 -2.99 -4.52 20.33
C VAL A 369 -2.01 -5.01 21.40
N SER A 370 -2.49 -5.27 22.62
CA SER A 370 -1.64 -5.76 23.71
C SER A 370 -1.02 -7.13 23.40
N ASN A 371 -1.79 -8.05 22.79
CA ASN A 371 -1.29 -9.37 22.39
C ASN A 371 -0.30 -9.27 21.22
N THR A 372 -0.55 -8.36 20.27
CA THR A 372 0.36 -8.11 19.14
C THR A 372 1.70 -7.56 19.63
N LEU A 373 1.68 -6.59 20.55
CA LEU A 373 2.89 -6.04 21.16
C LEU A 373 3.67 -7.10 21.94
N ARG A 374 2.98 -7.93 22.74
CA ARG A 374 3.61 -9.01 23.48
C ARG A 374 4.27 -10.04 22.55
N SER A 375 3.57 -10.44 21.49
CA SER A 375 4.10 -11.39 20.50
C SER A 375 5.33 -10.85 19.77
N GLN A 376 5.42 -9.54 19.54
CA GLN A 376 6.60 -8.93 18.95
C GLN A 376 7.81 -8.94 19.89
N VAL A 377 7.60 -8.64 21.17
CA VAL A 377 8.66 -8.71 22.19
C VAL A 377 9.19 -10.15 22.29
N GLU A 378 8.29 -11.13 22.38
CA GLU A 378 8.67 -12.55 22.42
C GLU A 378 9.43 -13.00 21.17
N ALA A 379 9.05 -12.52 19.98
CA ALA A 379 9.75 -12.81 18.73
C ALA A 379 11.15 -12.17 18.68
N GLN A 380 11.29 -10.94 19.19
CA GLN A 380 12.57 -10.25 19.26
C GLN A 380 13.52 -10.93 20.26
N ASP A 381 13.02 -11.30 21.44
CA ASP A 381 13.77 -12.04 22.45
C ASP A 381 14.22 -13.41 21.91
N SER A 382 13.35 -14.10 21.16
CA SER A 382 13.69 -15.37 20.51
C SER A 382 14.78 -15.21 19.44
N SER A 383 14.73 -14.13 18.66
CA SER A 383 15.76 -13.82 17.65
C SER A 383 17.11 -13.50 18.30
N GLN A 384 17.11 -12.74 19.40
CA GLN A 384 18.33 -12.43 20.16
C GLN A 384 18.91 -13.69 20.82
N ALA A 385 18.07 -14.56 21.37
CA ALA A 385 18.51 -15.84 21.93
C ALA A 385 19.14 -16.75 20.87
N LEU A 386 18.58 -16.81 19.66
CA LEU A 386 19.17 -17.56 18.54
C LEU A 386 20.50 -16.98 18.09
N GLN A 387 20.66 -15.66 18.12
CA GLN A 387 21.92 -15.01 17.77
C GLN A 387 23.01 -15.28 18.81
N ALA A 388 22.70 -15.17 20.10
CA ALA A 388 23.60 -15.53 21.19
C ALA A 388 24.03 -17.02 21.13
N LEU A 389 23.09 -17.91 20.78
CA LEU A 389 23.40 -19.34 20.62
C LEU A 389 24.34 -19.60 19.42
N LYS A 390 24.20 -18.84 18.33
CA LYS A 390 25.13 -18.92 17.19
C LYS A 390 26.53 -18.42 17.57
N GLU A 391 26.62 -17.33 18.34
CA GLU A 391 27.90 -16.81 18.83
C GLU A 391 28.60 -17.82 19.73
N HIS A 392 27.90 -18.44 20.68
CA HIS A 392 28.46 -19.51 21.51
C HIS A 392 28.88 -20.75 20.73
N LEU A 393 28.16 -21.13 19.67
CA LEU A 393 28.58 -22.25 18.82
C LEU A 393 29.83 -21.92 18.00
N ALA A 394 29.99 -20.66 17.59
CA ALA A 394 31.20 -20.20 16.89
C ALA A 394 32.40 -20.20 17.86
N GLU A 395 32.24 -19.65 19.07
CA GLU A 395 33.28 -19.68 20.11
C GLU A 395 33.69 -21.12 20.49
N ALA A 396 32.71 -22.03 20.61
CA ALA A 396 32.98 -23.44 20.89
C ALA A 396 33.76 -24.12 19.76
N ALA A 397 33.46 -23.80 18.50
CA ALA A 397 34.19 -24.33 17.35
C ALA A 397 35.65 -23.86 17.34
N GLU A 398 35.90 -22.57 17.60
CA GLU A 398 37.27 -22.02 17.67
C GLU A 398 38.08 -22.64 18.82
N SER A 399 37.45 -22.86 19.99
CA SER A 399 38.12 -23.51 21.13
C SER A 399 38.48 -24.99 20.88
N SER A 400 37.73 -25.67 20.00
CA SER A 400 37.98 -27.06 19.63
C SER A 400 39.19 -27.20 18.71
N GLU A 401 39.46 -26.23 17.85
CA GLU A 401 40.62 -26.27 16.92
C GLU A 401 41.95 -26.10 17.67
N ASP A 402 42.00 -25.24 18.69
CA ASP A 402 43.20 -25.06 19.52
C ASP A 402 43.54 -26.32 20.35
N SER A 403 42.52 -27.08 20.75
CA SER A 403 42.71 -28.32 21.51
C SER A 403 43.31 -29.45 20.66
N ASP A 404 43.01 -29.50 19.35
CA ASP A 404 43.56 -30.52 18.45
C ASP A 404 44.99 -30.18 17.98
N SER A 405 45.36 -28.89 17.94
CA SER A 405 46.73 -28.46 17.62
C SER A 405 47.77 -28.90 18.67
N MET A 406 47.37 -29.18 19.92
CA MET A 406 48.30 -29.67 20.95
C MET A 406 48.57 -31.19 20.88
N ARG A 407 47.80 -31.95 20.07
CA ARG A 407 47.91 -33.41 20.06
C ARG A 407 48.89 -34.00 19.04
N THR A 408 49.46 -33.17 18.16
CA THR A 408 50.43 -33.59 17.14
C THR A 408 51.85 -33.12 17.46
N GLN A 409 52.37 -33.46 18.64
CA GLN A 409 53.83 -33.54 18.81
C GLN A 409 54.30 -34.94 18.40
N PRO A 410 55.11 -35.08 17.33
CA PRO A 410 55.67 -36.36 16.94
C PRO A 410 56.61 -36.85 18.05
N ALA A 411 56.32 -38.03 18.60
CA ALA A 411 57.22 -38.72 19.50
C ALA A 411 58.56 -38.94 18.77
N ALA A 412 59.62 -38.29 19.24
CA ALA A 412 60.98 -38.57 18.79
C ALA A 412 61.30 -40.02 19.13
N VAL A 413 61.43 -40.85 18.10
CA VAL A 413 61.85 -42.25 18.21
C VAL A 413 63.38 -42.26 18.39
N PRO A 414 63.91 -42.96 19.41
CA PRO A 414 65.35 -43.03 19.70
C PRO A 414 66.15 -43.89 18.72
#